data_AF-A0A817CU26-F1
#
_entry.id   AF-A0A817CU26-F1
#
_cell.length_a   1.000
_cell.length_b   1.000
_cell.length_c   1.000
_cell.angle_alpha   90.00
_cell.angle_beta   90.00
_cell.angle_gamma   90.00
#
_symmetry.space_group_name_H-M   'P 1'
#
loop_
_entity.id
_entity.type
_entity.pdbx_description
1 polymer ?
#
loop_
_entity_poly.entity_id
_entity_poly.type
_entity_poly.pdbx_seq_one_letter_code
_entity_poly.pdbx_strand_id
1 'polypeptide(L)'
;MKDGGILLNVDGSSYLTFMKEEVDTYRIIINNKTCVFQKENDPSILRSPSAGKLLHFTVEDGGAVEAGQVFAEIEVMKMVTELRCPLKGQ
;
A
#
# COMPACT_ATOMS: atom_id res chain seq x y z
N MET A 1 19.47 22.29 5.27
CA MET A 1 19.38 20.90 4.78
C MET A 1 18.57 20.10 5.78
N LYS A 2 17.28 19.90 5.54
CA LYS A 2 16.36 19.25 6.50
C LYS A 2 15.23 18.47 5.80
N ASP A 3 15.49 17.92 4.61
CA ASP A 3 14.47 17.27 3.77
C ASP A 3 14.54 15.74 3.77
N GLY A 4 15.19 15.14 4.78
CA GLY A 4 15.28 13.67 4.92
C GLY A 4 16.13 12.96 3.86
N GLY A 5 16.90 13.69 3.04
CA GLY A 5 17.81 13.13 2.06
C GLY A 5 19.02 12.44 2.69
N ILE A 6 19.36 11.27 2.17
CA ILE A 6 20.50 10.44 2.56
C ILE A 6 21.57 10.57 1.47
N LEU A 7 22.82 10.82 1.86
CA LEU A 7 23.95 10.79 0.93
C LEU A 7 24.53 9.36 0.92
N LEU A 8 24.46 8.68 -0.22
CA LEU A 8 25.04 7.35 -0.40
C LEU A 8 26.37 7.47 -1.15
N ASN A 9 27.44 6.87 -0.62
CA ASN A 9 28.69 6.71 -1.35
C ASN A 9 28.78 5.29 -1.90
N VAL A 10 28.88 5.17 -3.22
CA VAL A 10 29.04 3.89 -3.93
C VAL A 10 30.19 4.07 -4.91
N ASP A 11 31.21 3.20 -4.80
CA ASP A 11 32.41 3.22 -5.64
C ASP A 11 33.10 4.60 -5.72
N GLY A 12 33.16 5.31 -4.60
CA GLY A 12 33.79 6.63 -4.50
C GLY A 12 32.94 7.79 -5.04
N SER A 13 31.75 7.51 -5.59
CA SER A 13 30.79 8.52 -6.05
C SER A 13 29.68 8.75 -5.03
N SER A 14 29.32 10.01 -4.78
CA SER A 14 28.27 10.39 -3.84
C SER A 14 26.96 10.70 -4.55
N TYR A 15 25.87 10.11 -4.07
CA TYR A 15 24.52 10.21 -4.63
C TYR A 15 23.56 10.75 -3.58
N LEU A 16 22.83 11.82 -3.93
CA LEU A 16 21.76 12.31 -3.07
C LEU A 16 20.52 11.44 -3.31
N THR A 17 20.09 10.77 -2.25
CA THR A 17 19.02 9.78 -2.28
C THR A 17 17.89 10.17 -1.34
N PHE A 18 16.66 10.10 -1.80
CA PHE A 18 15.46 10.27 -0.98
C PHE A 18 14.64 8.99 -1.01
N MET A 19 14.12 8.58 0.13
CA MET A 19 13.21 7.44 0.23
C MET A 19 11.89 7.92 0.81
N LYS A 20 10.80 7.53 0.16
CA LYS A 20 9.44 7.72 0.65
C LYS A 20 8.78 6.35 0.74
N GLU A 21 8.29 6.03 1.92
CA GLU A 21 7.48 4.85 2.16
C GLU A 21 6.01 5.16 1.88
N GLU A 22 5.38 4.33 1.05
CA GLU A 22 3.94 4.33 0.79
C GLU A 22 3.38 2.95 1.22
N VAL A 23 2.05 2.76 1.17
CA VAL A 23 1.42 1.55 1.74
C VAL A 23 1.97 0.27 1.11
N ASP A 24 1.99 0.21 -0.22
CA ASP A 24 2.39 -0.99 -1.00
C ASP A 24 3.75 -0.84 -1.69
N THR A 25 4.38 0.32 -1.59
CA THR A 25 5.59 0.64 -2.36
C THR A 25 6.62 1.43 -1.57
N TYR A 26 7.89 1.25 -1.92
CA TYR A 26 8.98 2.14 -1.58
C TYR A 26 9.36 2.94 -2.82
N ARG A 27 9.23 4.26 -2.73
CA ARG A 27 9.66 5.18 -3.79
C ARG A 27 11.01 5.77 -3.43
N ILE A 28 12.01 5.46 -4.23
CA ILE A 28 13.40 5.91 -4.02
C ILE A 28 13.78 6.86 -5.16
N ILE A 29 14.36 8.00 -4.83
CA ILE A 29 14.83 9.01 -5.80
C ILE A 29 16.34 9.13 -5.64
N ILE A 30 17.12 8.74 -6.65
CA ILE A 30 18.59 8.80 -6.65
C ILE A 30 19.01 9.76 -7.77
N ASN A 31 19.66 10.88 -7.43
CA ASN A 31 20.10 11.90 -8.41
C ASN A 31 18.99 12.23 -9.45
N ASN A 32 17.81 12.60 -8.97
CA ASN A 32 16.59 12.90 -9.75
C ASN A 32 15.96 11.74 -10.54
N LYS A 33 16.51 10.52 -10.49
CA LYS A 33 15.87 9.33 -11.09
C LYS A 33 14.96 8.67 -10.05
N THR A 34 13.70 8.43 -10.40
CA THR A 34 12.73 7.76 -9.53
C THR A 34 12.70 6.26 -9.83
N CYS A 35 12.88 5.45 -8.80
CA CYS A 35 12.70 4.00 -8.80
C CYS A 35 11.60 3.63 -7.80
N VAL A 36 10.76 2.66 -8.15
CA VAL A 36 9.66 2.18 -7.28
C VAL A 36 9.85 0.70 -7.05
N PHE A 37 9.86 0.29 -5.79
CA PHE A 37 9.93 -1.11 -5.36
C PHE A 37 8.58 -1.47 -4.72
N GLN A 38 8.01 -2.62 -5.10
CA GLN A 38 6.81 -3.13 -4.46
C GLN A 38 7.17 -3.81 -3.14
N LYS A 39 6.36 -3.60 -2.10
CA LYS A 39 6.43 -4.41 -0.88
C LYS A 39 5.94 -5.81 -1.19
N GLU A 40 6.37 -6.78 -0.37
CA GLU A 40 5.83 -8.14 -0.43
C GLU A 40 4.31 -8.08 -0.22
N ASN A 41 3.57 -8.64 -1.18
CA ASN A 41 2.12 -8.67 -1.15
C ASN A 41 1.65 -10.11 -1.13
N ASP A 42 1.20 -10.57 0.02
CA ASP A 42 0.54 -11.87 0.17
C ASP A 42 -0.93 -11.72 -0.26
N PRO A 43 -1.35 -12.34 -1.37
CA PRO A 43 -2.70 -12.18 -1.90
C PRO A 43 -3.79 -12.83 -1.03
N SER A 44 -3.42 -13.65 -0.04
CA SER A 44 -4.37 -14.20 0.94
C SER A 44 -4.78 -13.19 2.02
N ILE A 45 -4.01 -12.10 2.17
CA ILE A 45 -4.24 -11.07 3.18
C ILE A 45 -4.96 -9.88 2.55
N LEU A 46 -6.21 -9.68 2.93
CA LEU A 46 -6.98 -8.51 2.53
C LEU A 46 -6.59 -7.30 3.40
N ARG A 47 -5.97 -6.29 2.78
CA ARG A 47 -5.55 -5.05 3.45
C ARG A 47 -6.36 -3.86 2.94
N SER A 48 -6.78 -3.01 3.86
CA SER A 48 -7.35 -1.71 3.47
C SER A 48 -6.23 -0.76 3.02
N PRO A 49 -6.37 -0.07 1.86
CA PRO A 49 -5.39 0.92 1.40
C PRO A 49 -5.38 2.20 2.24
N SER A 50 -6.43 2.43 3.05
CA SER A 50 -6.61 3.64 3.84
C SER A 50 -7.01 3.31 5.28
N ALA A 51 -6.57 4.14 6.22
CA ALA A 51 -7.05 4.09 7.60
C ALA A 51 -8.48 4.64 7.69
N GLY A 52 -9.33 3.97 8.46
CA GLY A 52 -10.74 4.35 8.60
C GLY A 52 -11.44 3.54 9.69
N LYS A 53 -12.75 3.76 9.82
CA LYS A 53 -13.61 2.99 10.71
C LYS A 53 -14.32 1.91 9.92
N LEU A 54 -14.21 0.65 10.34
CA LEU A 54 -15.02 -0.43 9.77
C LEU A 54 -16.50 -0.22 10.08
N LEU A 55 -17.35 -0.22 9.05
CA LEU A 55 -18.80 -0.10 9.20
C LEU A 55 -19.43 -1.49 9.33
N HIS A 56 -19.26 -2.33 8.30
CA HIS A 56 -19.71 -3.72 8.31
C HIS A 56 -18.95 -4.57 7.29
N PHE A 57 -19.03 -5.89 7.45
CA PHE A 57 -18.69 -6.87 6.43
C PHE A 57 -19.92 -7.16 5.57
N THR A 58 -19.73 -7.28 4.25
CA THR A 58 -20.78 -7.65 3.29
C THR A 58 -20.79 -9.15 3.01
N VAL A 59 -19.82 -9.88 3.55
CA VAL A 59 -19.66 -11.34 3.42
C VAL A 59 -19.78 -12.00 4.79
N GLU A 60 -20.33 -13.20 4.82
CA GLU A 60 -20.42 -14.01 6.03
C GLU A 60 -19.09 -14.72 6.32
N ASP A 61 -18.91 -15.15 7.57
CA ASP A 61 -17.73 -15.90 7.98
C ASP A 61 -17.63 -17.24 7.20
N GLY A 62 -16.49 -17.48 6.57
CA GLY A 62 -16.27 -18.64 5.69
C GLY A 62 -17.09 -18.60 4.38
N GLY A 63 -17.65 -17.46 4.00
CA GLY A 63 -18.33 -17.26 2.72
C GLY A 63 -17.34 -17.15 1.56
N ALA A 64 -17.63 -17.79 0.43
CA ALA A 64 -16.82 -17.64 -0.77
C ALA A 64 -16.91 -16.19 -1.33
N VAL A 65 -15.76 -15.67 -1.76
CA VAL A 65 -15.63 -14.34 -2.38
C VAL A 65 -15.01 -14.47 -3.76
N GLU A 66 -15.52 -13.72 -4.71
CA GLU A 66 -14.95 -13.61 -6.06
C GLU A 66 -14.01 -12.41 -6.18
N ALA A 67 -13.10 -12.46 -7.17
CA ALA A 67 -12.25 -11.31 -7.47
C ALA A 67 -13.11 -10.09 -7.84
N GLY A 68 -12.84 -8.96 -7.20
CA GLY A 68 -13.58 -7.70 -7.33
C GLY A 68 -14.83 -7.57 -6.45
N GLN A 69 -15.24 -8.64 -5.76
CA GLN A 69 -16.38 -8.61 -4.85
C GLN A 69 -16.08 -7.74 -3.62
N VAL A 70 -17.07 -6.95 -3.21
CA VAL A 70 -16.98 -6.16 -1.98
C VAL A 70 -17.12 -7.11 -0.79
N PHE A 71 -16.14 -7.09 0.12
CA PHE A 71 -16.16 -7.89 1.36
C PHE A 71 -16.42 -7.04 2.61
N ALA A 72 -16.13 -5.74 2.56
CA ALA A 72 -16.35 -4.82 3.67
C ALA A 72 -16.54 -3.38 3.19
N GLU A 73 -17.18 -2.58 4.04
CA GLU A 73 -17.30 -1.13 3.87
C GLU A 73 -16.66 -0.42 5.06
N ILE A 74 -15.91 0.64 4.75
CA ILE A 74 -15.23 1.46 5.74
C ILE A 74 -15.59 2.93 5.56
N GLU A 75 -15.59 3.68 6.64
CA GLU A 75 -15.68 5.14 6.62
C GLU A 75 -14.28 5.74 6.68
N VAL A 76 -13.91 6.49 5.63
CA VAL A 76 -12.64 7.22 5.52
C VAL A 76 -12.96 8.68 5.26
N MET A 77 -12.48 9.58 6.12
CA MET A 77 -12.70 11.03 5.98
C MET A 77 -14.18 11.41 5.76
N LYS A 78 -15.12 10.74 6.46
CA LYS A 78 -16.59 10.91 6.33
C LYS A 78 -17.20 10.44 5.01
N MET A 79 -16.45 9.69 4.20
CA MET A 79 -16.93 9.04 2.98
C MET A 79 -16.92 7.51 3.16
N VAL A 80 -17.95 6.84 2.66
CA VAL A 80 -17.99 5.37 2.62
C VAL A 80 -17.13 4.89 1.45
N THR A 81 -16.22 3.96 1.73
CA THR A 81 -15.32 3.33 0.76
C THR A 81 -15.50 1.82 0.81
N GLU A 82 -15.65 1.21 -0.36
CA GLU A 82 -15.79 -0.23 -0.51
C GLU A 82 -14.42 -0.91 -0.57
N LEU A 83 -14.24 -1.97 0.22
CA LEU A 83 -13.07 -2.84 0.14
C LEU A 83 -13.39 -4.06 -0.72
N ARG A 84 -12.59 -4.28 -1.76
CA ARG A 84 -12.80 -5.33 -2.77
C ARG A 84 -11.73 -6.40 -2.68
N CYS A 85 -12.16 -7.66 -2.82
CA CYS A 85 -11.25 -8.80 -2.82
C CYS A 85 -10.42 -8.81 -4.11
N PRO A 86 -9.08 -8.91 -4.08
CA PRO A 86 -8.27 -8.92 -5.28
C PRO A 86 -8.37 -10.26 -6.03
N LEU A 87 -8.64 -11.36 -5.33
CA LEU A 87 -8.70 -12.72 -5.87
C LEU A 87 -9.93 -13.47 -5.38
N LYS A 88 -10.24 -14.60 -6.03
CA LYS A 88 -11.24 -15.53 -5.53
C LYS A 88 -10.71 -16.28 -4.30
N GLY A 89 -11.52 -16.43 -3.26
CA GLY A 89 -11.14 -17.09 -2.01
C GLY A 89 -12.34 -17.46 -1.13
N GLN A 90 -12.05 -17.93 0.08
CA GLN A 90 -13.01 -18.24 1.15
C GLN A 90 -12.42 -17.75 2.47
#